data_AF-A0A7K0V3M6-F1
#
_entry.id   AF-A0A7K0V3M6-F1
#
_cell.length_a   1.000
_cell.length_b   1.000
_cell.length_c   1.000
_cell.angle_alpha   90.00
_cell.angle_beta   90.00
_cell.angle_gamma   90.00
#
_symmetry.space_group_name_H-M   'P 1'
#
loop_
_entity.id
_entity.type
_entity.pdbx_description
1 polymer ?
#
loop_
_entity_poly.entity_id
_entity_poly.type
_entity_poly.pdbx_seq_one_letter_code
_entity_poly.pdbx_strand_id
1 'polypeptide(L)' 'AELREPHRVARYLEVLAGVYHGFYADCRVLPLGDEPIEAIHSARANLCAATLQVLSNGLKLLGVSAPERM' A
#
# COMPACT_ATOMS: atom_id res chain seq x y z
N ALA A 1 -5.36 16.00 -17.75
CA ALA A 1 -6.19 15.92 -16.52
C ALA A 1 -7.33 16.92 -16.65
N GLU A 2 -8.49 16.48 -17.16
CA GLU A 2 -9.59 17.37 -17.55
C GLU A 2 -10.25 18.11 -16.38
N LEU A 3 -10.25 17.52 -15.18
CA LEU A 3 -10.88 18.11 -13.99
C LEU A 3 -9.92 18.96 -13.14
N ARG A 4 -8.59 18.71 -13.21
CA ARG A 4 -7.55 19.37 -12.38
C ARG A 4 -7.85 19.38 -10.87
N GLU A 5 -8.26 18.23 -10.34
CA GLU A 5 -8.70 18.05 -8.94
C GLU A 5 -7.69 17.20 -8.13
N PRO A 6 -6.55 17.76 -7.68
CA PRO A 6 -5.53 17.00 -6.94
C PRO A 6 -6.05 16.41 -5.62
N HIS A 7 -7.07 17.04 -5.02
CA HIS A 7 -7.73 16.54 -3.81
C HIS A 7 -8.32 15.13 -3.98
N ARG A 8 -8.68 14.72 -5.20
CA ARG A 8 -9.17 13.36 -5.47
C ARG A 8 -8.08 12.32 -5.34
N VAL A 9 -6.85 12.65 -5.74
CA VAL A 9 -5.69 11.79 -5.53
C VAL A 9 -5.44 11.64 -4.04
N ALA A 10 -5.40 12.75 -3.29
CA ALA A 10 -5.21 12.72 -1.83
C ALA A 10 -6.28 11.85 -1.13
N ARG A 11 -7.56 12.04 -1.46
CA ARG A 11 -8.65 11.24 -0.90
C ARG A 11 -8.52 9.76 -1.25
N TYR A 12 -8.14 9.43 -2.49
CA TYR A 12 -7.93 8.04 -2.89
C TYR A 12 -6.80 7.38 -2.09
N LEU A 13 -5.67 8.07 -1.91
CA LEU A 13 -4.55 7.54 -1.14
C LEU A 13 -4.91 7.32 0.34
N GLU A 14 -5.70 8.23 0.92
CA GLU A 14 -6.22 8.07 2.30
C GLU A 14 -7.09 6.81 2.42
N VAL A 15 -8.05 6.61 1.50
CA VAL A 15 -8.91 5.43 1.49
C VAL A 15 -8.09 4.16 1.27
N LEU A 16 -7.15 4.18 0.33
CA LEU A 16 -6.26 3.04 0.05
C LEU A 16 -5.45 2.66 1.30
N ALA A 17 -4.87 3.65 1.99
CA ALA A 17 -4.13 3.42 3.22
C ALA A 17 -5.01 2.79 4.31
N GLY A 18 -6.27 3.25 4.45
CA GLY A 18 -7.23 2.66 5.38
C GLY A 18 -7.58 1.20 5.06
N VAL A 19 -7.84 0.88 3.80
CA VAL A 19 -8.11 -0.50 3.36
C VAL A 19 -6.89 -1.40 3.55
N TYR A 20 -5.70 -0.91 3.20
CA TYR A 20 -4.44 -1.63 3.42
C TYR A 20 -4.18 -1.90 4.90
N HIS A 21 -4.49 -0.94 5.79
CA HIS A 21 -4.33 -1.12 7.22
C HIS A 21 -5.18 -2.28 7.75
N GLY A 22 -6.45 -2.37 7.33
CA GLY A 22 -7.32 -3.51 7.65
C GLY A 22 -6.75 -4.84 7.12
N PHE A 23 -6.33 -4.87 5.85
CA PHE A 23 -5.65 -6.04 5.28
C PHE A 23 -4.44 -6.47 6.12
N TYR A 24 -3.57 -5.54 6.50
CA TYR A 24 -2.35 -5.86 7.25
C TYR A 24 -2.65 -6.37 8.67
N ALA A 25 -3.71 -5.87 9.30
CA ALA A 25 -4.18 -6.33 10.61
C ALA A 25 -4.74 -7.76 10.55
N ASP A 26 -5.54 -8.06 9.53
CA ASP A 26 -6.26 -9.33 9.43
C ASP A 26 -5.46 -10.43 8.72
N CYS A 27 -4.56 -10.07 7.82
CA CYS A 27 -3.81 -10.99 6.97
C CYS A 27 -2.31 -10.95 7.27
N ARG A 28 -1.83 -11.97 7.96
CA ARG A 28 -0.38 -12.16 8.18
C ARG A 28 0.36 -12.33 6.85
N VAL A 29 1.32 -11.44 6.58
CA VAL A 29 2.07 -11.44 5.31
C VAL A 29 3.21 -12.46 5.32
N LEU A 30 3.91 -12.59 6.44
CA LEU A 30 5.06 -13.49 6.61
C LEU A 30 4.68 -14.74 7.41
N PRO A 31 5.35 -15.88 7.21
CA PRO A 31 5.15 -17.06 8.06
C PRO A 31 5.46 -16.75 9.53
N LEU A 32 4.85 -17.50 10.45
CA LEU A 32 5.10 -17.38 11.89
C LEU A 32 6.01 -18.52 12.40
N GLY A 33 7.11 -18.17 13.06
CA GLY A 33 8.02 -19.16 13.64
C GLY A 33 8.61 -20.06 12.55
N ASP A 34 8.41 -21.37 12.70
CA ASP A 34 8.93 -22.40 11.79
C ASP A 34 7.93 -22.80 10.69
N GLU A 35 6.84 -22.04 10.51
CA GLU A 35 5.90 -22.26 9.41
C GLU A 35 6.60 -22.14 8.04
N PRO A 36 6.33 -23.06 7.08
CA PRO A 36 6.93 -22.99 5.76
C PRO A 36 6.40 -21.79 4.96
N ILE A 37 7.25 -21.25 4.08
CA ILE A 37 6.81 -20.22 3.11
C ILE A 37 5.92 -20.86 2.05
N GLU A 38 4.63 -20.61 2.17
CA GLU A 38 3.62 -20.94 1.16
C GLU A 38 3.33 -19.80 0.17
N ALA A 39 2.66 -20.13 -0.94
CA ALA A 39 2.28 -19.18 -2.00
C ALA A 39 1.45 -17.99 -1.49
N ILE A 40 0.68 -18.17 -0.41
CA ILE A 40 -0.10 -17.08 0.19
C ILE A 40 0.77 -15.95 0.73
N HIS A 41 1.97 -16.26 1.26
CA HIS A 41 2.90 -15.26 1.76
C HIS A 41 3.44 -14.41 0.61
N SER A 42 3.83 -15.06 -0.49
CA SER A 42 4.28 -14.36 -1.70
C SER A 42 3.17 -13.50 -2.31
N ALA A 43 1.94 -14.01 -2.37
CA ALA A 43 0.79 -13.24 -2.86
C ALA A 43 0.53 -11.99 -2.01
N ARG A 44 0.56 -12.13 -0.69
CA ARG A 44 0.39 -11.01 0.26
C ARG A 44 1.55 -10.01 0.19
N ALA A 45 2.79 -10.48 0.06
CA ALA A 45 3.96 -9.62 -0.12
C ALA A 45 3.88 -8.81 -1.42
N ASN A 46 3.42 -9.43 -2.51
CA ASN A 46 3.17 -8.73 -3.78
C ASN A 46 2.07 -7.67 -3.65
N LEU A 47 1.01 -7.94 -2.86
CA LEU A 47 -0.01 -6.94 -2.57
C LEU A 47 0.56 -5.75 -1.78
N CYS A 48 1.43 -5.99 -0.80
CA CYS A 48 2.15 -4.93 -0.08
C CYS A 48 3.01 -4.09 -1.04
N ALA A 49 3.79 -4.73 -1.91
CA ALA A 49 4.64 -4.04 -2.88
C ALA A 49 3.83 -3.20 -3.88
N ALA A 50 2.72 -3.74 -4.39
CA ALA A 50 1.82 -3.01 -5.28
C ALA A 50 1.18 -1.80 -4.58
N THR A 51 0.76 -1.96 -3.32
CA THR A 51 0.19 -0.86 -2.53
C THR A 51 1.21 0.24 -2.31
N LEU A 52 2.46 -0.11 -1.95
CA LEU A 52 3.56 0.84 -1.80
C LEU A 52 3.81 1.61 -3.10
N GLN A 53 3.81 0.93 -4.25
CA GLN A 53 4.00 1.58 -5.55
C GLN A 53 2.91 2.62 -5.83
N VAL A 54 1.64 2.30 -5.54
CA VAL A 54 0.52 3.23 -5.73
C VAL A 54 0.62 4.43 -4.80
N LEU A 55 0.94 4.21 -3.52
CA LEU A 55 1.16 5.27 -2.55
C LEU A 55 2.30 6.19 -2.97
N SER A 56 3.45 5.62 -3.35
CA SER A 56 4.62 6.38 -3.81
C SER A 56 4.31 7.21 -5.06
N ASN A 57 3.62 6.64 -6.04
CA ASN A 57 3.20 7.36 -7.24
C ASN A 57 2.24 8.50 -6.92
N GLY A 58 1.24 8.25 -6.08
CA GLY A 58 0.25 9.24 -5.70
C GLY A 58 0.86 10.40 -4.90
N LEU A 59 1.71 10.10 -3.91
CA LEU A 59 2.42 11.11 -3.12
C LEU A 59 3.33 11.96 -4.01
N LYS A 60 4.05 11.34 -4.95
CA LYS A 60 4.87 12.05 -5.94
C LYS A 60 4.03 13.00 -6.80
N LEU A 61 2.83 12.60 -7.22
CA LEU A 61 1.90 13.48 -7.95
C LEU A 61 1.41 14.67 -7.12
N LEU A 62 1.35 14.51 -5.79
CA LEU A 62 1.00 15.57 -4.84
C LEU A 62 2.21 16.46 -4.46
N GLY A 63 3.41 16.17 -4.98
CA GLY A 63 4.61 16.94 -4.69
C GLY A 63 5.28 16.62 -3.35
N VAL A 64 4.92 15.49 -2.73
CA VAL A 64 5.51 15.02 -1.47
C VAL A 64 6.28 13.71 -1.69
N SER A 65 7.38 13.53 -0.96
CA SER A 65 8.13 12.28 -0.98
C SER A 65 7.41 11.21 -0.16
N ALA A 66 7.43 9.97 -0.63
CA ALA A 66 7.12 8.81 0.18
C ALA A 66 8.39 8.40 0.94
N PRO A 67 8.45 8.57 2.28
CA PRO A 67 9.64 8.18 3.02
C PRO A 67 9.76 6.65 3.07
N GLU A 68 11.00 6.13 2.97
CA GLU A 68 11.26 4.69 3.06
C GLU A 68 11.00 4.13 4.46
N ARG A 69 11.02 4.99 5.48
CA ARG A 69 10.73 4.69 6.88
C ARG A 69 10.03 5.91 7.51
N MET A 70 8.98 5.67 8.28
CA MET A 70 8.38 6.68 9.17
C MET A 70 9.09 6.70 10.52
#